data_AF-A0A9X9BXF4-F1
#
_entry.id   AF-A0A9X9BXF4-F1
#
_cell.length_a   1.000
_cell.length_b   1.000
_cell.length_c   1.000
_cell.angle_alpha   90.00
_cell.angle_beta   90.00
_cell.angle_gamma   90.00
#
_symmetry.space_group_name_H-M   'P 1'
#
loop_
_entity.id
_entity.type
_entity.pdbx_description
1 polymer ?
#
loop_
_entity_poly.entity_id
_entity_poly.type
_entity_poly.pdbx_seq_one_letter_code
_entity_poly.pdbx_strand_id
1 'polypeptide(L)'
;PEFRSALTVSDILITLVKPSSDFESETLTTVTEKVRIAQKSNPKLTPWVLLTRINSARQRHRNAAIELDKILRSNEVWIQPLRNRLSEIDVFEVACNEGAGVHDVSRASSLSAAKAQIELVAQEIGIL
;
A
#
# COMPACT_ATOMS: atom_id res chain seq x y z
N PRO A 1 11.95 -12.84 12.25
CA PRO A 1 11.24 -14.15 12.30
C PRO A 1 9.72 -13.99 12.25
N GLU A 2 9.25 -12.94 12.91
CA GLU A 2 7.89 -12.47 13.11
C GLU A 2 7.14 -12.25 11.79
N PHE A 3 7.78 -11.60 10.81
CA PHE A 3 7.16 -11.36 9.50
C PHE A 3 6.76 -12.65 8.78
N ARG A 4 7.61 -13.68 8.80
CA ARG A 4 7.31 -14.97 8.15
C ARG A 4 6.16 -15.69 8.86
N SER A 5 6.15 -15.68 10.20
CA SER A 5 5.08 -16.28 10.99
C SER A 5 3.74 -15.59 10.77
N ALA A 6 3.71 -14.26 10.65
CA ALA A 6 2.49 -13.53 10.30
C ALA A 6 1.92 -13.99 8.95
N LEU A 7 2.76 -14.10 7.92
CA LEU A 7 2.33 -14.55 6.58
C LEU A 7 1.73 -15.95 6.55
N THR A 8 2.08 -16.84 7.50
CA THR A 8 1.49 -18.18 7.56
C THR A 8 0.05 -18.21 8.03
N VAL A 9 -0.43 -17.14 8.69
CA VAL A 9 -1.79 -17.07 9.25
C VAL A 9 -2.64 -15.98 8.61
N SER A 10 -2.04 -14.97 7.98
CA SER A 10 -2.77 -13.87 7.33
C SER A 10 -3.55 -14.34 6.10
N ASP A 11 -4.75 -13.79 5.92
CA ASP A 11 -5.52 -13.93 4.67
C ASP A 11 -5.10 -12.87 3.64
N ILE A 12 -4.83 -11.65 4.09
CA ILE A 12 -4.44 -10.52 3.24
C ILE A 12 -3.13 -9.92 3.77
N LEU A 13 -2.19 -9.64 2.86
CA LEU A 13 -1.01 -8.83 3.13
C LEU A 13 -1.10 -7.54 2.32
N ILE A 14 -0.89 -6.39 2.96
CA ILE A 14 -0.71 -5.12 2.27
C ILE A 14 0.70 -4.61 2.56
N THR A 15 1.51 -4.46 1.52
CA THR A 15 2.84 -3.84 1.61
C THR A 15 2.74 -2.40 1.12
N LEU A 16 3.05 -1.44 2.00
CA LEU A 16 3.04 -0.03 1.68
C LEU A 16 4.38 0.37 1.05
N VAL A 17 4.34 1.08 -0.08
CA VAL A 17 5.56 1.57 -0.74
C VAL A 17 5.39 3.01 -1.15
N LYS A 18 6.38 3.86 -0.83
CA LYS A 18 6.53 5.19 -1.43
C LYS A 18 7.27 5.06 -2.75
N PRO A 19 6.61 5.26 -3.91
CA PRO A 19 7.24 4.99 -5.21
C PRO A 19 8.44 5.88 -5.52
N SER A 20 8.52 7.07 -4.92
CA SER A 20 9.63 8.00 -5.11
C SER A 20 10.85 7.71 -4.22
N SER A 21 10.81 6.64 -3.43
CA SER A 21 11.91 6.17 -2.58
C SER A 21 12.54 4.92 -3.22
N ASP A 22 13.75 5.06 -3.75
CA ASP A 22 14.46 3.97 -4.42
C ASP A 22 14.75 2.80 -3.45
N PHE A 23 15.02 3.13 -2.18
CA PHE A 23 15.20 2.12 -1.14
C PHE A 23 13.94 1.27 -0.91
N GLU A 24 12.76 1.91 -0.84
CA GLU A 24 11.52 1.17 -0.60
C GLU A 24 11.14 0.31 -1.81
N SER A 25 11.38 0.79 -3.04
CA SER A 25 11.09 0.01 -4.24
C SER A 25 12.03 -1.18 -4.41
N GLU A 26 13.32 -1.06 -4.08
CA GLU A 26 14.29 -2.17 -4.15
C GLU A 26 13.93 -3.31 -3.17
N THR A 27 13.43 -2.97 -1.99
CA THR A 27 13.06 -3.96 -0.97
C THR A 27 11.90 -4.87 -1.38
N LEU A 28 11.11 -4.50 -2.40
CA LEU A 28 10.01 -5.30 -2.93
C LEU A 28 10.47 -6.67 -3.45
N THR A 29 11.73 -6.78 -3.91
CA THR A 29 12.31 -8.08 -4.33
C THR A 29 12.31 -9.05 -3.16
N THR A 30 12.90 -8.64 -2.04
CA THR A 30 12.97 -9.47 -0.83
C THR A 30 11.59 -9.74 -0.22
N VAL A 31 10.67 -8.77 -0.28
CA VAL A 31 9.28 -8.98 0.19
C VAL A 31 8.58 -10.02 -0.68
N THR A 32 8.67 -9.88 -2.00
CA THR A 32 8.08 -10.81 -2.97
C THR A 32 8.57 -12.22 -2.73
N GLU A 33 9.88 -12.43 -2.62
CA GLU A 33 10.46 -13.75 -2.33
C GLU A 33 9.87 -14.39 -1.05
N LYS A 34 9.81 -13.63 0.05
CA LYS A 34 9.27 -14.11 1.32
C LYS A 34 7.79 -14.48 1.21
N VAL A 35 7.01 -13.68 0.49
CA VAL A 35 5.58 -13.92 0.27
C VAL A 35 5.36 -15.15 -0.60
N ARG A 36 6.11 -15.32 -1.69
CA ARG A 36 6.00 -16.51 -2.54
C ARG A 36 6.38 -17.79 -1.79
N ILE A 37 7.35 -17.73 -0.88
CA ILE A 37 7.66 -18.86 0.00
C ILE A 37 6.50 -19.13 0.95
N ALA A 38 5.94 -18.10 1.60
CA ALA A 38 4.82 -18.26 2.53
C ALA A 38 3.55 -18.80 1.87
N GLN A 39 3.28 -18.43 0.61
CA GLN A 39 2.14 -18.94 -0.15
C GLN A 39 2.21 -20.46 -0.41
N LYS A 40 3.39 -21.08 -0.32
CA LYS A 40 3.50 -22.55 -0.37
C LYS A 40 2.87 -23.23 0.85
N SER A 41 2.95 -22.59 2.01
CA SER A 41 2.35 -23.06 3.27
C SER A 41 0.96 -22.48 3.54
N ASN A 42 0.67 -21.30 3.00
CA ASN A 42 -0.61 -20.60 3.17
C ASN A 42 -1.15 -20.16 1.79
N PRO A 43 -1.76 -21.08 1.01
CA PRO A 43 -2.19 -20.79 -0.36
C PRO A 43 -3.30 -19.74 -0.47
N LYS A 44 -4.05 -19.49 0.62
CA LYS A 44 -5.11 -18.47 0.68
C LYS A 44 -4.59 -17.04 0.86
N LEU A 45 -3.30 -16.86 1.16
CA LEU A 45 -2.69 -15.55 1.34
C LEU A 45 -2.76 -14.74 0.04
N THR A 46 -3.45 -13.60 0.12
CA THR A 46 -3.59 -12.63 -0.99
C THR A 46 -2.73 -11.39 -0.70
N PRO A 47 -1.58 -11.24 -1.38
CA PRO A 47 -0.69 -10.11 -1.18
C PRO A 47 -0.96 -8.97 -2.15
N TRP A 48 -0.86 -7.73 -1.66
CA TRP A 48 -1.04 -6.50 -2.42
C TRP A 48 0.08 -5.50 -2.14
N VAL A 49 0.48 -4.75 -3.17
CA VAL A 49 1.30 -3.54 -3.00
C VAL A 49 0.38 -2.32 -3.06
N LEU A 50 0.40 -1.50 -2.01
CA LEU A 50 -0.28 -0.21 -1.98
C LEU A 50 0.74 0.91 -2.15
N LEU A 51 0.63 1.64 -3.24
CA LEU A 51 1.46 2.82 -3.48
C LEU A 51 0.94 3.99 -2.63
N THR A 52 1.78 4.55 -1.77
CA THR A 52 1.42 5.57 -0.79
C THR A 52 2.29 6.82 -0.91
N ARG A 53 1.89 7.89 -0.20
CA ARG A 53 2.65 9.15 -0.09
C ARG A 53 2.96 9.76 -1.46
N ILE A 54 2.00 9.67 -2.38
CA ILE A 54 2.13 10.24 -3.72
C ILE A 54 1.75 11.71 -3.66
N ASN A 55 2.71 12.58 -3.93
CA ASN A 55 2.47 14.01 -3.97
C ASN A 55 1.93 14.39 -5.36
N SER A 56 0.63 14.69 -5.44
CA SER A 56 -0.04 15.01 -6.70
C SER A 56 0.44 16.31 -7.33
N ALA A 57 1.11 17.22 -6.60
CA ALA A 57 1.70 18.43 -7.18
C ALA A 57 3.04 18.15 -7.87
N ARG A 58 3.81 17.17 -7.39
CA ARG A 58 5.16 16.86 -7.91
C ARG A 58 5.12 15.84 -9.06
N GLN A 59 5.47 16.28 -10.28
CA GLN A 59 5.51 15.40 -11.46
C GLN A 59 6.40 14.17 -11.24
N ARG A 60 7.55 14.32 -10.57
CA ARG A 60 8.45 13.21 -10.23
C ARG A 60 7.74 12.11 -9.44
N HIS A 61 6.89 12.46 -8.47
CA HIS A 61 6.17 11.47 -7.66
C HIS A 61 5.12 10.72 -8.50
N ARG A 62 4.41 11.45 -9.38
CA ARG A 62 3.43 10.84 -10.31
C ARG A 62 4.11 9.86 -11.27
N ASN A 63 5.22 10.27 -11.89
CA ASN A 63 5.96 9.43 -12.81
C ASN A 63 6.51 8.18 -12.10
N ALA A 64 7.11 8.33 -10.92
CA ALA A 64 7.63 7.20 -10.15
C ALA A 64 6.53 6.17 -9.83
N ALA A 65 5.32 6.64 -9.45
CA ALA A 65 4.19 5.76 -9.19
C ALA A 65 3.70 5.03 -10.46
N ILE A 66 3.72 5.70 -11.62
CA ILE A 66 3.33 5.09 -12.89
C ILE A 66 4.36 4.05 -13.33
N GLU A 67 5.65 4.37 -13.27
CA GLU A 67 6.71 3.45 -13.70
C GLU A 67 6.80 2.24 -12.78
N LEU A 68 6.70 2.41 -11.45
CA LEU A 68 6.68 1.28 -10.53
C LEU A 68 5.46 0.37 -10.74
N ASP A 69 4.28 0.95 -11.00
CA ASP A 69 3.08 0.16 -11.31
C ASP A 69 3.26 -0.69 -12.57
N LYS A 70 3.85 -0.11 -13.64
CA LYS A 70 4.19 -0.87 -14.86
C LYS A 70 5.16 -2.01 -14.58
N ILE A 71 6.21 -1.76 -13.80
CA ILE A 71 7.21 -2.78 -13.43
C ILE A 71 6.53 -3.93 -12.68
N LEU A 72 5.72 -3.65 -11.67
CA LEU A 72 5.05 -4.69 -10.88
C LEU A 72 4.01 -5.47 -11.71
N ARG A 73 3.34 -4.82 -12.66
CA ARG A 73 2.42 -5.50 -13.60
C ARG A 73 3.11 -6.23 -14.75
N SER A 74 4.40 -5.97 -14.99
CA SER A 74 5.14 -6.57 -16.11
C SER A 74 5.41 -8.07 -15.93
N ASN A 75 5.37 -8.56 -14.70
CA ASN A 75 5.63 -9.96 -14.38
C ASN A 75 4.79 -10.41 -13.17
N GLU A 76 4.06 -11.51 -13.33
CA GLU A 76 3.19 -12.07 -12.29
C GLU A 76 3.94 -12.57 -11.05
N VAL A 77 5.25 -12.81 -11.16
CA VAL A 77 6.10 -13.12 -10.00
C VAL A 77 6.02 -12.01 -8.96
N TRP A 78 5.90 -10.75 -9.38
CA TRP A 78 5.73 -9.62 -8.47
C TRP A 78 4.39 -9.64 -7.74
N ILE A 79 4.39 -9.16 -6.50
CA ILE A 79 3.15 -8.83 -5.81
C ILE A 79 2.46 -7.71 -6.60
N GLN A 80 1.20 -7.95 -6.97
CA GLN A 80 0.49 -7.03 -7.84
C GLN A 80 0.11 -5.73 -7.10
N PRO A 81 0.21 -4.57 -7.77
CA PRO A 81 -0.18 -3.31 -7.17
C PRO A 81 -1.69 -3.12 -7.24
N LEU A 82 -2.24 -2.53 -6.18
CA LEU A 82 -3.61 -2.02 -6.18
C LEU A 82 -3.77 -0.92 -7.23
N ARG A 83 -4.97 -0.81 -7.79
CA ARG A 83 -5.38 0.25 -8.71
C ARG A 83 -5.47 1.57 -7.95
N ASN A 84 -6.03 1.54 -6.75
CA ASN A 84 -6.14 2.69 -5.88
C ASN A 84 -4.82 2.96 -5.15
N ARG A 85 -4.54 4.24 -4.90
CA ARG A 85 -3.29 4.72 -4.31
C ARG A 85 -3.57 5.77 -3.26
N LEU A 86 -2.67 5.91 -2.28
CA LEU A 86 -2.79 6.94 -1.24
C LEU A 86 -1.91 8.15 -1.56
N SER A 87 -2.55 9.32 -1.56
CA SER A 87 -1.86 10.59 -1.76
C SER A 87 -1.13 11.01 -0.49
N GLU A 88 -0.12 11.88 -0.63
CA GLU A 88 0.47 12.60 0.50
C GLU A 88 -0.45 13.77 0.87
N ILE A 89 -1.24 13.60 1.94
CA ILE A 89 -2.24 14.57 2.41
C ILE A 89 -2.13 14.78 3.92
N ASP A 90 -2.39 16.00 4.36
CA ASP A 90 -2.20 16.52 5.72
C ASP A 90 -2.98 15.74 6.79
N VAL A 91 -4.18 15.28 6.46
CA VAL A 91 -5.05 14.59 7.43
C VAL A 91 -4.45 13.28 7.97
N PHE A 92 -3.57 12.60 7.23
CA PHE A 92 -2.91 11.40 7.76
C PHE A 92 -1.95 11.73 8.91
N GLU A 93 -1.29 12.89 8.85
CA GLU A 93 -0.42 13.36 9.94
C GLU A 93 -1.25 13.80 11.15
N VAL A 94 -2.35 14.54 10.90
CA VAL A 94 -3.30 14.94 11.95
C VAL A 94 -3.86 13.72 12.69
N ALA A 95 -4.38 12.75 11.95
CA ALA A 95 -4.93 11.51 12.51
C ALA A 95 -3.88 10.76 13.35
N CYS A 96 -2.63 10.69 12.88
CA CYS A 96 -1.54 10.05 13.60
C CYS A 96 -1.21 10.76 14.92
N ASN A 97 -1.14 12.10 14.91
CA ASN A 97 -0.87 12.91 16.09
C ASN A 97 -1.99 12.83 17.14
N GLU A 98 -3.24 12.66 16.69
CA GLU A 98 -4.41 12.51 17.56
C GLU A 98 -4.61 11.06 18.05
N GLY A 99 -3.85 10.09 17.52
CA GLY A 99 -4.06 8.67 17.80
C GLY A 99 -5.41 8.15 17.30
N ALA A 100 -5.96 8.77 16.25
CA ALA A 100 -7.30 8.53 15.75
C ALA A 100 -7.27 7.96 14.33
N GLY A 101 -8.35 7.28 13.93
CA GLY A 101 -8.57 6.93 12.53
C GLY A 101 -8.95 8.16 11.72
N VAL A 102 -8.63 8.18 10.41
CA VAL A 102 -9.07 9.27 9.51
C VAL A 102 -10.59 9.45 9.52
N HIS A 103 -11.34 8.38 9.76
CA HIS A 103 -12.80 8.45 9.89
C HIS A 103 -13.26 9.19 11.16
N ASP A 104 -12.44 9.24 12.20
CA ASP A 104 -12.71 9.85 13.50
C ASP A 104 -12.20 11.30 13.61
N VAL A 105 -11.33 11.74 12.69
CA VAL A 105 -10.85 13.13 12.64
C VAL A 105 -12.02 14.07 12.29
N SER A 106 -12.22 15.09 13.11
CA SER A 106 -13.36 16.01 13.00
C SER A 106 -13.21 17.06 11.90
N ARG A 107 -12.00 17.58 11.67
CA ARG A 107 -11.73 18.64 10.69
C ARG A 107 -10.32 18.55 10.13
N ALA A 108 -10.21 18.38 8.82
CA ALA A 108 -8.99 18.59 8.05
C ALA A 108 -9.33 18.99 6.62
N SER A 109 -8.43 19.72 5.95
CA SER A 109 -8.68 20.26 4.60
C SER A 109 -8.87 19.17 3.55
N SER A 110 -8.21 18.02 3.71
CA SER A 110 -8.25 16.87 2.81
C SER A 110 -9.07 15.68 3.35
N LEU A 111 -9.85 15.87 4.42
CA LEU A 111 -10.55 14.79 5.13
C LEU A 111 -11.41 13.91 4.21
N SER A 112 -12.26 14.54 3.38
CA SER A 112 -13.14 13.81 2.46
C SER A 112 -12.36 13.01 1.42
N ALA A 113 -11.25 13.57 0.91
CA ALA A 113 -10.40 12.89 -0.05
C ALA A 113 -9.69 11.68 0.57
N ALA A 114 -9.23 11.80 1.81
CA ALA A 114 -8.59 10.69 2.52
C ALA A 114 -9.55 9.55 2.83
N LYS A 115 -10.77 9.86 3.31
CA LYS A 115 -11.83 8.86 3.55
C LYS A 115 -12.15 8.10 2.26
N ALA A 116 -12.39 8.83 1.17
CA ALA A 116 -12.66 8.21 -0.14
C ALA A 116 -11.51 7.32 -0.63
N GLN A 117 -10.24 7.74 -0.46
CA GLN A 117 -9.10 6.91 -0.85
C GLN A 117 -8.98 5.62 -0.02
N ILE A 118 -9.23 5.70 1.30
CA ILE A 118 -9.25 4.51 2.17
C ILE A 118 -10.39 3.57 1.79
N GLU A 119 -11.60 4.09 1.58
CA GLU A 119 -12.77 3.30 1.20
C GLU A 119 -12.56 2.56 -0.13
N LEU A 120 -12.00 3.23 -1.14
CA LEU A 120 -11.69 2.60 -2.43
C LEU A 120 -10.65 1.48 -2.29
N VAL A 121 -9.62 1.66 -1.45
CA VAL A 121 -8.64 0.61 -1.17
C VAL A 121 -9.30 -0.56 -0.46
N ALA A 122 -10.14 -0.30 0.54
CA ALA A 122 -10.80 -1.32 1.33
C ALA A 122 -11.83 -2.13 0.52
N GLN A 123 -12.55 -1.48 -0.40
CA GLN A 123 -13.39 -2.15 -1.40
C GLN A 123 -12.55 -3.02 -2.35
N GLU A 124 -11.41 -2.53 -2.82
CA GLU A 124 -10.55 -3.26 -3.75
C GLU A 124 -9.97 -4.55 -3.15
N ILE A 125 -9.62 -4.53 -1.85
CA ILE A 125 -9.13 -5.71 -1.13
C ILE A 125 -10.25 -6.58 -0.55
N GLY A 126 -11.52 -6.20 -0.71
CA GLY A 126 -12.69 -7.00 -0.32
C GLY A 126 -12.96 -7.06 1.18
N ILE A 127 -12.66 -5.99 1.93
CA ILE A 127 -12.96 -5.91 3.38
C ILE A 127 -14.11 -4.95 3.72
N LEU A 128 -14.71 -4.33 2.71
CA LEU A 128 -15.93 -3.52 2.79
C LEU A 128 -17.05 -4.14 1.95
#